data_AF-A0A520CJ06-F1
#
_entry.id   AF-A0A520CJ06-F1
#
_cell.length_a   1.000
_cell.length_b   1.000
_cell.length_c   1.000
_cell.angle_alpha   90.00
_cell.angle_beta   90.00
_cell.angle_gamma   90.00
#
_symmetry.space_group_name_H-M   'P 1'
#
loop_
_entity.id
_entity.type
_entity.pdbx_description
1 polymer ?
#
loop_
_entity_poly.entity_id
_entity_poly.type
_entity_poly.pdbx_seq_one_letter_code
_entity_poly.pdbx_strand_id
1 'polypeptide(L)'
;MNGFENDIFTERETLFVEVILPLSLAKNYTYRVPFDLNDQIEIGKRVVVQFGKHKIYTALISGITTKPPTIYEAKYILDVIDSAPSVTPTQLKFWAWMTDYYMCNEGDVMAAALPASLKLASETILILREDFDDHVELSEKEQIIISTLKKQQKLTVNDVSKLLGQKTIYPIINNLLDKELILVAEEVIQKYKPLMKSFIILNEFYNDEENLKQLFNVLDRAPKQLDALLAYIKLNKAGIPIAKEQLLEESNCGPAALKA
;
A
#
# COMPACT_ATOMS: atom_id res chain seq x y z
N MET A 1 -1.10 -53.99 36.05
CA MET A 1 -0.33 -52.74 36.23
C MET A 1 0.67 -52.63 35.10
N ASN A 2 0.77 -51.42 34.54
CA ASN A 2 1.87 -50.88 33.75
C ASN A 2 1.98 -51.34 32.29
N GLY A 3 1.21 -50.67 31.44
CA GLY A 3 1.57 -50.35 30.06
C GLY A 3 1.23 -48.89 29.81
N PHE A 4 1.85 -47.96 30.55
CA PHE A 4 1.79 -46.55 30.19
C PHE A 4 2.63 -46.39 28.93
N GLU A 5 1.95 -46.04 27.83
CA GLU A 5 2.54 -45.81 26.51
C GLU A 5 3.66 -44.76 26.57
N ASN A 6 4.77 -45.06 25.91
CA ASN A 6 5.99 -44.27 25.83
C ASN A 6 5.87 -42.98 24.97
N ASP A 7 4.68 -42.38 24.85
CA ASP A 7 4.40 -41.39 23.80
C ASP A 7 4.20 -39.95 24.32
N ILE A 8 4.90 -39.57 25.38
CA ILE A 8 4.71 -38.25 26.03
C ILE A 8 5.76 -37.21 25.59
N PHE A 9 6.82 -37.60 24.87
CA PHE A 9 7.90 -36.68 24.47
C PHE A 9 8.36 -36.93 23.03
N THR A 10 7.50 -36.69 22.05
CA THR A 10 7.95 -36.54 20.66
C THR A 10 8.62 -35.17 20.53
N GLU A 11 9.92 -35.12 20.24
CA GLU A 11 10.60 -33.87 19.87
C GLU A 11 9.91 -33.29 18.63
N ARG A 12 9.36 -32.08 18.77
CA ARG A 12 8.70 -31.38 17.66
C ARG A 12 9.67 -30.42 17.02
N GLU A 13 9.95 -30.65 15.74
CA GLU A 13 10.74 -29.73 14.93
C GLU A 13 9.95 -28.43 14.72
N THR A 14 10.54 -27.30 15.11
CA THR A 14 9.96 -25.97 14.86
C THR A 14 10.47 -25.46 13.53
N LEU A 15 9.55 -25.22 12.60
CA LEU A 15 9.87 -24.66 11.29
C LEU A 15 9.70 -23.14 11.29
N PHE A 16 10.52 -22.50 10.48
CA PHE A 16 10.46 -21.09 10.14
C PHE A 16 10.52 -20.96 8.62
N VAL A 17 9.79 -19.98 8.10
CA VAL A 17 9.78 -19.65 6.68
C VAL A 17 10.27 -18.24 6.46
N GLU A 18 11.24 -18.08 5.56
CA GLU A 18 11.58 -16.79 4.98
C GLU A 18 10.59 -16.49 3.86
N VAL A 19 10.01 -15.29 3.89
CA VAL A 19 8.95 -14.90 2.95
C VAL A 19 9.26 -13.60 2.24
N ILE A 20 8.91 -13.58 0.96
CA ILE A 20 8.89 -12.38 0.12
C ILE A 20 7.51 -11.75 0.27
N LEU A 21 7.47 -10.51 0.74
CA LEU A 21 6.26 -9.68 0.80
C LEU A 21 6.20 -8.84 -0.48
N PRO A 22 5.01 -8.50 -1.01
CA PRO A 22 4.86 -7.58 -2.15
C PRO A 22 5.11 -6.11 -1.73
N LEU A 23 6.25 -5.86 -1.08
CA LEU A 23 6.68 -4.61 -0.48
C LEU A 23 8.17 -4.40 -0.79
N SER A 24 8.60 -3.16 -1.01
CA SER A 24 10.01 -2.83 -1.24
C SER A 24 10.81 -2.87 0.07
N LEU A 25 11.20 -4.08 0.49
CA LEU A 25 11.95 -4.33 1.73
C LEU A 25 13.39 -4.75 1.39
N ALA A 26 14.37 -4.14 2.06
CA ALA A 26 15.78 -4.46 1.85
C ALA A 26 16.16 -5.89 2.28
N LYS A 27 15.38 -6.49 3.17
CA LYS A 27 15.53 -7.88 3.63
C LYS A 27 14.16 -8.53 3.76
N ASN A 28 14.10 -9.81 3.42
CA ASN A 28 12.93 -10.64 3.66
C ASN A 28 12.75 -10.90 5.16
N TYR A 29 11.52 -11.29 5.53
CA TYR A 29 11.15 -11.54 6.91
C TYR A 29 10.94 -13.03 7.14
N THR A 30 11.29 -13.48 8.34
CA THR A 30 11.15 -14.86 8.78
C THR A 30 9.98 -14.97 9.74
N TYR A 31 9.10 -15.92 9.48
CA TYR A 31 7.94 -16.22 10.29
C TYR A 31 8.04 -17.64 10.84
N ARG A 32 7.46 -17.87 12.02
CA ARG A 32 7.34 -19.18 12.63
C ARG A 32 6.14 -19.92 12.04
N VAL A 33 6.27 -21.22 11.84
CA VAL A 33 5.18 -22.08 11.35
C VAL A 33 4.45 -22.70 12.54
N PRO A 34 3.12 -22.53 12.67
CA PRO A 34 2.30 -23.33 13.58
C PRO A 34 2.44 -24.82 13.25
N PHE A 35 2.53 -25.66 14.27
CA PHE A 35 2.83 -27.10 14.09
C PHE A 35 1.84 -27.80 13.14
N ASP A 36 0.57 -27.43 13.22
CA ASP A 36 -0.54 -27.88 12.39
C ASP A 36 -0.43 -27.50 10.90
N LEU A 37 0.45 -26.55 10.56
CA LEU A 37 0.72 -26.14 9.18
C LEU A 37 2.03 -26.70 8.62
N ASN A 38 2.82 -27.43 9.42
CA ASN A 38 4.14 -27.91 9.01
C ASN A 38 4.10 -28.70 7.68
N ASP A 39 3.12 -29.60 7.51
CA ASP A 39 3.00 -30.46 6.31
C ASP A 39 2.56 -29.70 5.05
N GLN A 40 2.05 -28.47 5.21
CA GLN A 40 1.64 -27.61 4.10
C GLN A 40 2.80 -26.73 3.58
N ILE A 41 3.80 -26.57 4.44
CA ILE A 41 5.22 -26.27 4.23
C ILE A 41 5.87 -26.46 2.86
N GLU A 42 5.88 -25.50 1.92
CA GLU A 42 6.71 -25.66 0.70
C GLU A 42 7.21 -24.34 0.10
N ILE A 43 8.43 -24.34 -0.45
CA ILE A 43 8.98 -23.19 -1.19
C ILE A 43 8.10 -22.90 -2.42
N GLY A 44 7.83 -21.64 -2.66
CA GLY A 44 6.99 -21.19 -3.77
C GLY A 44 5.49 -21.24 -3.48
N LYS A 45 5.06 -21.72 -2.32
CA LYS A 45 3.70 -21.52 -1.82
C LYS A 45 3.54 -20.18 -1.16
N ARG A 46 2.32 -19.68 -1.17
CA ARG A 46 1.92 -18.46 -0.48
C ARG A 46 1.36 -18.74 0.91
N VAL A 47 1.70 -17.86 1.83
CA VAL A 47 1.25 -17.85 3.22
C VAL A 47 0.63 -16.51 3.57
N VAL A 48 -0.27 -16.53 4.55
CA VAL A 48 -0.87 -15.32 5.10
C VAL A 48 -0.06 -14.89 6.31
N VAL A 49 0.42 -13.66 6.30
CA VAL A 49 1.25 -13.12 7.39
C VAL A 49 0.78 -11.74 7.81
N GLN A 50 1.01 -11.41 9.08
CA GLN A 50 0.84 -10.05 9.58
C GLN A 50 2.15 -9.29 9.48
N PHE A 51 2.11 -8.12 8.84
CA PHE A 51 3.23 -7.19 8.76
C PHE A 51 2.88 -5.84 9.40
N GLY A 52 3.74 -5.36 10.29
CA GLY A 52 3.44 -4.19 11.13
C GLY A 52 2.35 -4.47 12.18
N LYS A 53 1.57 -3.43 12.52
CA LYS A 53 0.57 -3.50 13.60
C LYS A 53 -0.69 -4.27 13.22
N HIS A 54 -1.25 -4.04 12.03
CA HIS A 54 -2.57 -4.57 11.66
C HIS A 54 -2.68 -5.09 10.23
N LYS A 55 -1.67 -4.88 9.38
CA LYS A 55 -1.79 -5.23 7.96
C LYS A 55 -1.51 -6.73 7.77
N ILE A 56 -2.37 -7.37 6.99
CA ILE A 56 -2.25 -8.77 6.60
C ILE A 56 -1.87 -8.80 5.12
N TYR A 57 -0.92 -9.65 4.77
CA TYR A 57 -0.44 -9.83 3.41
C TYR A 57 -0.38 -11.31 3.06
N THR A 58 -0.62 -11.61 1.79
CA THR A 58 -0.12 -12.82 1.17
C THR A 58 1.36 -12.64 0.84
N ALA A 59 2.20 -13.54 1.34
CA ALA A 59 3.64 -13.56 1.13
C ALA A 59 4.06 -14.89 0.51
N LEU A 60 5.15 -14.91 -0.26
CA LEU A 60 5.67 -16.11 -0.92
C LEU A 60 6.80 -16.73 -0.10
N ILE A 61 6.76 -18.03 0.16
CA ILE A 61 7.86 -18.73 0.84
C ILE A 61 9.06 -18.85 -0.10
N SER A 62 10.19 -18.26 0.26
CA SER A 62 11.47 -18.36 -0.47
C SER A 62 12.47 -19.29 0.21
N GLY A 63 12.34 -19.52 1.52
CA GLY A 63 13.24 -20.40 2.27
C GLY A 63 12.55 -21.03 3.48
N ILE A 64 13.05 -22.21 3.89
CA ILE A 64 12.59 -22.94 5.06
C ILE A 64 13.80 -23.26 5.94
N THR A 65 13.68 -23.04 7.25
CA THR A 65 14.76 -23.27 8.21
C THR A 65 14.21 -23.69 9.56
N THR A 66 15.04 -24.32 10.38
CA THR A 66 14.72 -24.65 11.78
C THR A 66 15.29 -23.62 12.77
N LYS A 67 16.04 -22.63 12.26
CA LYS A 67 16.70 -21.61 13.07
C LYS A 67 15.86 -20.33 13.10
N PRO A 68 15.56 -19.77 14.28
CA PRO A 68 14.86 -18.49 14.37
C PRO A 68 15.76 -17.34 13.88
N PRO A 69 15.16 -16.21 13.46
CA PRO A 69 15.90 -14.99 13.19
C PRO A 69 16.62 -14.47 14.46
N THR A 70 17.78 -13.86 14.28
CA THR A 70 18.63 -13.41 15.40
C THR A 70 18.29 -12.02 15.93
N ILE A 71 17.63 -11.18 15.12
CA ILE A 71 17.46 -9.74 15.40
C ILE A 71 16.05 -9.44 15.97
N TYR A 72 15.10 -10.36 15.81
CA TYR A 72 13.71 -10.16 16.23
C TYR A 72 13.04 -11.49 16.55
N GLU A 73 11.91 -11.43 17.25
CA GLU A 73 11.05 -12.60 17.47
C GLU A 73 10.14 -12.82 16.26
N ALA A 74 10.21 -14.02 15.68
CA ALA A 74 9.38 -14.39 14.53
C ALA A 74 7.91 -14.54 14.95
N LYS A 75 7.02 -13.74 14.34
CA LYS A 75 5.57 -13.94 14.42
C LYS A 75 5.18 -15.25 13.73
N TYR A 76 4.04 -15.82 14.10
CA TYR A 76 3.48 -16.96 13.37
C TYR A 76 2.92 -16.55 12.01
N ILE A 77 3.06 -17.43 11.00
CA ILE A 77 2.17 -17.39 9.84
C ILE A 77 0.74 -17.67 10.30
N LEU A 78 -0.23 -17.09 9.61
CA LEU A 78 -1.65 -17.22 9.94
C LEU A 78 -2.29 -18.39 9.19
N ASP A 79 -1.83 -18.68 7.98
CA ASP A 79 -2.41 -19.71 7.11
C ASP A 79 -1.50 -20.01 5.91
N VAL A 80 -1.74 -21.15 5.25
CA VAL A 80 -1.17 -21.51 3.94
C VAL A 80 -2.31 -21.54 2.92
N ILE A 81 -2.21 -20.76 1.85
CA ILE A 81 -3.36 -20.57 0.92
C ILE A 81 -3.23 -21.35 -0.38
N ASP A 82 -2.03 -21.89 -0.64
CA ASP A 82 -1.72 -22.62 -1.85
C ASP A 82 -1.67 -24.12 -1.56
N SER A 83 -2.38 -24.91 -2.38
CA SER A 83 -2.28 -26.37 -2.36
C SER A 83 -0.96 -26.86 -2.95
N ALA A 84 -0.43 -26.16 -3.96
CA ALA A 84 0.83 -26.42 -4.64
C ALA A 84 1.59 -25.11 -4.90
N PRO A 85 2.93 -25.14 -5.10
CA PRO A 85 3.72 -23.93 -5.35
C PRO A 85 3.16 -23.09 -6.51
N SER A 86 2.83 -21.83 -6.24
CA SER A 86 2.41 -20.86 -7.26
C SER A 86 3.59 -20.24 -8.00
N VAL A 87 4.80 -20.33 -7.41
CA VAL A 87 6.06 -19.89 -8.03
C VAL A 87 7.07 -21.03 -7.99
N THR A 88 7.71 -21.29 -9.13
CA THR A 88 8.69 -22.35 -9.28
C THR A 88 10.07 -21.94 -8.77
N PRO A 89 10.95 -22.91 -8.42
CA PRO A 89 12.34 -22.61 -8.07
C PRO A 89 13.12 -21.89 -9.17
N THR A 90 12.80 -22.15 -10.45
CA THR A 90 13.43 -21.46 -11.59
C THR A 90 13.02 -19.99 -11.64
N GLN A 91 11.76 -19.66 -11.35
CA GLN A 91 11.31 -18.27 -11.26
C GLN A 91 11.97 -17.54 -10.08
N LEU A 92 12.10 -18.19 -8.92
CA LEU A 92 12.81 -17.61 -7.76
C LEU A 92 14.28 -17.30 -8.09
N LYS A 93 14.98 -18.20 -8.80
CA LYS A 93 16.35 -17.94 -9.29
C LYS A 93 16.40 -16.76 -10.26
N PHE A 94 15.41 -16.65 -11.15
CA PHE A 94 15.32 -15.51 -12.07
C PHE A 94 15.04 -14.20 -11.32
N TRP A 95 14.22 -14.23 -10.27
CA TRP A 95 13.97 -13.07 -9.43
C TRP A 95 15.23 -12.62 -8.71
N ALA A 96 16.01 -13.54 -8.15
CA ALA A 96 17.31 -13.24 -7.54
C ALA A 96 18.31 -12.62 -8.54
N TRP A 97 18.30 -13.05 -9.80
CA TRP A 97 19.08 -12.40 -10.85
C TRP A 97 18.59 -10.97 -11.13
N MET A 98 17.27 -10.74 -11.18
CA MET A 98 16.72 -9.41 -11.42
C MET A 98 17.04 -8.45 -10.28
N THR A 99 16.95 -8.88 -9.01
CA THR A 99 17.28 -8.02 -7.87
C THR A 99 18.73 -7.61 -7.84
N ASP A 100 19.65 -8.54 -8.17
CA ASP A 100 21.08 -8.25 -8.28
C ASP A 100 21.36 -7.29 -9.45
N TYR A 101 20.83 -7.58 -10.64
CA TYR A 101 21.10 -6.81 -11.85
C TYR A 101 20.47 -5.41 -11.84
N TYR A 102 19.22 -5.29 -11.39
CA TYR A 102 18.47 -4.04 -11.38
C TYR A 102 18.53 -3.30 -10.03
N MET A 103 19.28 -3.82 -9.06
CA MET A 103 19.45 -3.23 -7.72
C MET A 103 18.11 -2.90 -7.05
N CYS A 104 17.14 -3.81 -7.17
CA CYS A 104 15.79 -3.67 -6.60
C CYS A 104 15.55 -4.76 -5.54
N ASN A 105 14.45 -4.61 -4.78
CA ASN A 105 14.11 -5.57 -3.74
C ASN A 105 13.27 -6.73 -4.30
N GLU A 106 13.37 -7.92 -3.71
CA GLU A 106 12.62 -9.11 -4.16
C GLU A 106 11.10 -8.88 -4.13
N GLY A 107 10.62 -8.10 -3.18
CA GLY A 107 9.21 -7.74 -3.10
C GLY A 107 8.72 -6.86 -4.25
N ASP A 108 9.59 -6.03 -4.84
CA ASP A 108 9.25 -5.25 -6.04
C ASP A 108 9.12 -6.18 -7.26
N VAL A 109 10.02 -7.17 -7.36
CA VAL A 109 9.97 -8.20 -8.39
C VAL A 109 8.71 -9.04 -8.25
N MET A 110 8.38 -9.53 -7.05
CA MET A 110 7.14 -10.26 -6.77
C MET A 110 5.90 -9.42 -7.12
N ALA A 111 5.91 -8.13 -6.74
CA ALA A 111 4.83 -7.21 -7.04
C ALA A 111 4.64 -6.99 -8.55
N ALA A 112 5.69 -7.06 -9.36
CA ALA A 112 5.57 -6.97 -10.81
C ALA A 112 5.21 -8.32 -11.46
N ALA A 113 5.74 -9.43 -10.92
CA ALA A 113 5.64 -10.75 -11.55
C ALA A 113 4.30 -11.47 -11.30
N LEU A 114 3.67 -11.23 -10.14
CA LEU A 114 2.42 -11.90 -9.79
C LEU A 114 1.18 -11.07 -10.12
N PRO A 115 0.09 -11.69 -10.62
CA PRO A 115 -1.23 -11.06 -10.74
C PRO A 115 -1.75 -10.49 -9.40
N ALA A 116 -2.61 -9.47 -9.46
CA ALA A 116 -3.18 -8.85 -8.25
C ALA A 116 -3.96 -9.84 -7.37
N SER A 117 -4.69 -10.78 -7.98
CA SER A 117 -5.37 -11.87 -7.28
C SER A 117 -4.43 -12.75 -6.46
N LEU A 118 -3.14 -12.82 -6.82
CA LEU A 118 -2.17 -13.62 -6.09
C LEU A 118 -1.47 -12.88 -4.95
N LYS A 119 -1.61 -11.55 -4.87
CA LYS A 119 -0.92 -10.67 -3.91
C LYS A 119 -1.91 -9.95 -2.99
N LEU A 120 -2.92 -10.67 -2.51
CA LEU A 120 -3.97 -10.09 -1.69
C LEU A 120 -3.39 -9.53 -0.38
N ALA A 121 -3.93 -8.40 0.05
CA ALA A 121 -3.67 -7.77 1.32
C ALA A 121 -4.99 -7.42 2.01
N SER A 122 -4.96 -7.15 3.31
CA SER A 122 -6.15 -6.79 4.09
C SER A 122 -6.90 -5.58 3.51
N GLU A 123 -6.21 -4.68 2.82
CA GLU A 123 -6.77 -3.47 2.20
C GLU A 123 -7.16 -3.66 0.73
N THR A 124 -6.91 -4.83 0.14
CA THR A 124 -7.27 -5.14 -1.24
C THR A 124 -8.79 -5.05 -1.41
N ILE A 125 -9.22 -4.31 -2.43
CA ILE A 125 -10.63 -4.08 -2.75
C ILE A 125 -11.10 -5.16 -3.72
N LEU A 126 -12.22 -5.78 -3.39
CA LEU A 126 -12.94 -6.77 -4.18
C LEU A 126 -14.23 -6.12 -4.71
N ILE A 127 -14.51 -6.34 -5.99
CA ILE A 127 -15.77 -5.93 -6.65
C ILE A 127 -16.36 -7.10 -7.42
N LEU A 128 -17.66 -7.06 -7.69
CA LEU A 128 -18.30 -8.03 -8.58
C LEU A 128 -17.84 -7.80 -10.02
N ARG A 129 -17.72 -8.90 -10.77
CA ARG A 129 -17.65 -8.79 -12.22
C ARG A 129 -18.97 -8.25 -12.76
N GLU A 130 -18.96 -7.58 -13.90
CA GLU A 130 -20.21 -7.10 -14.52
C GLU A 130 -20.94 -8.23 -15.26
N ASP A 131 -20.19 -9.21 -15.75
CA ASP A 131 -20.60 -10.30 -16.64
C ASP A 131 -20.49 -11.69 -15.97
N PHE A 132 -20.56 -11.76 -14.64
CA PHE A 132 -20.46 -13.02 -13.94
C PHE A 132 -21.68 -13.93 -14.14
N ASP A 133 -21.47 -15.24 -14.10
CA ASP A 133 -22.54 -16.23 -14.17
C ASP A 133 -23.25 -16.38 -12.81
N ASP A 134 -24.52 -15.95 -12.75
CA ASP A 134 -25.39 -16.07 -11.57
C ASP A 134 -25.80 -17.54 -11.26
N HIS A 135 -25.49 -18.51 -12.13
CA HIS A 135 -25.84 -19.92 -11.95
C HIS A 135 -24.76 -20.77 -11.27
N VAL A 136 -23.61 -20.18 -10.92
CA VAL A 136 -22.52 -20.91 -10.25
C VAL A 136 -22.95 -21.33 -8.85
N GLU A 137 -22.66 -22.59 -8.48
CA GLU A 137 -22.92 -23.06 -7.12
C GLU A 137 -22.02 -22.35 -6.11
N LEU A 138 -22.65 -21.78 -5.09
CA LEU A 138 -22.01 -21.03 -4.02
C LEU A 138 -22.30 -21.68 -2.67
N SER A 139 -21.26 -21.86 -1.87
CA SER A 139 -21.38 -22.12 -0.44
C SER A 139 -22.06 -20.96 0.28
N GLU A 140 -22.62 -21.22 1.47
CA GLU A 140 -23.30 -20.19 2.27
C GLU A 140 -22.43 -18.95 2.51
N LYS A 141 -21.13 -19.14 2.77
CA LYS A 141 -20.19 -18.04 3.00
C LYS A 141 -19.91 -17.23 1.74
N GLU A 142 -19.79 -17.90 0.59
CA GLU A 142 -19.65 -17.23 -0.71
C GLU A 142 -20.92 -16.42 -1.05
N GLN A 143 -22.11 -16.96 -0.79
CA GLN A 143 -23.38 -16.25 -1.00
C GLN A 143 -23.49 -14.98 -0.14
N ILE A 144 -23.00 -15.01 1.11
CA ILE A 144 -22.95 -13.83 1.97
C ILE A 144 -22.05 -12.74 1.36
N ILE A 145 -20.88 -13.11 0.84
CA ILE A 145 -19.96 -12.16 0.19
C ILE A 145 -20.61 -11.55 -1.05
N ILE A 146 -21.13 -12.39 -1.95
CA ILE A 146 -21.75 -11.94 -3.22
C ILE A 146 -22.96 -11.06 -2.95
N SER A 147 -23.87 -11.46 -2.05
CA SER A 147 -25.04 -10.66 -1.71
C SER A 147 -24.69 -9.31 -1.06
N THR A 148 -23.58 -9.25 -0.31
CA THR A 148 -23.07 -8.01 0.26
C THR A 148 -22.45 -7.12 -0.81
N LEU A 149 -21.66 -7.68 -1.73
CA LEU A 149 -21.10 -6.94 -2.87
C LEU A 149 -22.20 -6.39 -3.79
N LYS A 150 -23.30 -7.14 -4.01
CA LYS A 150 -24.48 -6.64 -4.76
C LYS A 150 -25.08 -5.37 -4.14
N LYS A 151 -24.94 -5.17 -2.82
CA LYS A 151 -25.45 -3.99 -2.09
C LYS A 151 -24.44 -2.84 -1.98
N GLN A 152 -23.18 -3.16 -1.68
CA GLN A 152 -22.15 -2.16 -1.33
C GLN A 152 -21.18 -1.84 -2.49
N GLN A 153 -21.28 -2.56 -3.61
CA GLN A 153 -20.43 -2.52 -4.81
C GLN A 153 -18.96 -2.91 -4.59
N LYS A 154 -18.40 -2.65 -3.40
CA LYS A 154 -17.03 -2.97 -3.05
C LYS A 154 -16.89 -3.47 -1.61
N LEU A 155 -15.94 -4.36 -1.37
CA LEU A 155 -15.54 -4.81 -0.04
C LEU A 155 -14.02 -4.92 0.02
N THR A 156 -13.39 -4.61 1.16
CA THR A 156 -11.99 -5.01 1.37
C THR A 156 -11.89 -6.45 1.86
N VAL A 157 -10.73 -7.08 1.69
CA VAL A 157 -10.43 -8.41 2.28
C VAL A 157 -10.65 -8.40 3.80
N ASN A 158 -10.31 -7.29 4.48
CA ASN A 158 -10.57 -7.13 5.91
C ASN A 158 -12.06 -7.05 6.24
N ASP A 159 -12.88 -6.41 5.40
CA ASP A 159 -14.33 -6.38 5.57
C ASP A 159 -14.93 -7.77 5.41
N VAL A 160 -14.42 -8.59 4.48
CA VAL A 160 -14.81 -10.01 4.36
C VAL A 160 -14.49 -10.79 5.62
N SER A 161 -13.30 -10.58 6.22
CA SER A 161 -12.94 -11.21 7.49
C SER A 161 -13.91 -10.85 8.63
N LYS A 162 -14.29 -9.56 8.73
CA LYS A 162 -15.27 -9.10 9.73
C LYS A 162 -16.67 -9.62 9.45
N LEU A 163 -17.09 -9.65 8.18
CA LEU A 163 -18.41 -10.12 7.74
C LEU A 163 -18.63 -11.59 8.08
N LEU A 164 -17.60 -12.42 7.85
CA LEU A 164 -17.64 -13.86 8.14
C LEU A 164 -17.24 -14.22 9.57
N GLY A 165 -16.70 -13.27 10.34
CA GLY A 165 -16.25 -13.50 11.72
C GLY A 165 -15.10 -14.50 11.86
N GLN A 166 -14.30 -14.70 10.81
CA GLN A 166 -13.23 -15.71 10.79
C GLN A 166 -11.92 -15.15 10.20
N LYS A 167 -10.78 -15.71 10.61
CA LYS A 167 -9.44 -15.31 10.14
C LYS A 167 -9.08 -15.97 8.80
N THR A 168 -9.49 -17.21 8.60
CA THR A 168 -9.26 -18.01 7.39
C THR A 168 -10.30 -17.66 6.32
N ILE A 169 -10.04 -16.61 5.54
CA ILE A 169 -10.96 -16.14 4.47
C ILE A 169 -10.38 -16.22 3.07
N TYR A 170 -9.06 -16.36 2.94
CA TYR A 170 -8.36 -16.36 1.65
C TYR A 170 -8.78 -17.52 0.73
N PRO A 171 -9.00 -18.76 1.23
CA PRO A 171 -9.53 -19.83 0.37
C PRO A 171 -10.90 -19.51 -0.24
N ILE A 172 -11.77 -18.84 0.51
CA ILE A 172 -13.11 -18.45 0.04
C ILE A 172 -12.99 -17.37 -1.04
N ILE A 173 -12.13 -16.37 -0.82
CA ILE A 173 -11.88 -15.30 -1.80
C ILE A 173 -11.25 -15.87 -3.07
N ASN A 174 -10.26 -16.76 -2.95
CA ASN A 174 -9.63 -17.42 -4.09
C ASN A 174 -10.65 -18.24 -4.88
N ASN A 175 -11.51 -19.02 -4.23
CA ASN A 175 -12.57 -19.74 -4.93
C ASN A 175 -13.53 -18.81 -5.70
N LEU A 176 -13.88 -17.66 -5.14
CA LEU A 176 -14.71 -16.67 -5.83
C LEU A 176 -13.99 -16.02 -7.02
N LEU A 177 -12.67 -15.80 -6.92
CA LEU A 177 -11.83 -15.31 -8.01
C LEU A 177 -11.69 -16.37 -9.11
N ASP A 178 -11.49 -17.64 -8.74
CA ASP A 178 -11.35 -18.77 -9.66
C ASP A 178 -12.67 -19.09 -10.38
N LYS A 179 -13.81 -18.90 -9.71
CA LYS A 179 -15.16 -18.93 -10.31
C LYS A 179 -15.46 -17.70 -11.17
N GLU A 180 -14.53 -16.75 -11.25
CA GLU A 180 -14.66 -15.51 -12.01
C GLU A 180 -15.87 -14.64 -11.61
N LEU A 181 -16.31 -14.72 -10.35
CA LEU A 181 -17.47 -13.98 -9.86
C LEU A 181 -17.10 -12.58 -9.35
N ILE A 182 -15.89 -12.47 -8.81
CA ILE A 182 -15.34 -11.23 -8.28
C ILE A 182 -14.01 -10.94 -8.96
N LEU A 183 -13.58 -9.68 -8.87
CA LEU A 183 -12.27 -9.25 -9.31
C LEU A 183 -11.63 -8.32 -8.27
N VAL A 184 -10.30 -8.27 -8.29
CA VAL A 184 -9.54 -7.32 -7.50
C VAL A 184 -9.57 -5.97 -8.23
N ALA A 185 -10.07 -4.94 -7.55
CA ALA A 185 -10.06 -3.59 -8.11
C ALA A 185 -8.62 -3.06 -8.10
N GLU A 186 -8.06 -2.86 -9.29
CA GLU A 186 -6.77 -2.20 -9.48
C GLU A 186 -7.01 -0.68 -9.63
N GLU A 187 -6.92 0.07 -8.53
CA GLU A 187 -6.87 1.52 -8.63
C GLU A 187 -5.46 1.94 -9.03
N VAL A 188 -5.32 2.57 -10.21
CA VAL A 188 -4.11 3.32 -10.56
C VAL A 188 -4.10 4.60 -9.73
N ILE A 189 -3.68 4.50 -8.47
CA ILE A 189 -3.47 5.68 -7.63
C ILE A 189 -2.23 6.38 -8.17
N GLN A 190 -2.42 7.51 -8.85
CA GLN A 190 -1.30 8.40 -9.16
C GLN A 190 -0.68 8.86 -7.83
N LYS A 191 0.46 8.27 -7.46
CA LYS A 191 1.22 8.63 -6.25
C LYS A 191 1.75 10.08 -6.27
N TYR A 192 1.61 10.79 -7.39
CA TYR A 192 2.02 12.17 -7.53
C TYR A 192 0.89 13.11 -7.11
N LYS A 193 1.01 13.69 -5.92
CA LYS A 193 0.26 14.89 -5.54
C LYS A 193 1.19 16.09 -5.75
N PRO A 194 0.95 16.97 -6.74
CA PRO A 194 1.84 18.10 -7.01
C PRO A 194 1.99 18.97 -5.77
N LEU A 195 3.23 19.37 -5.47
CA LEU A 195 3.50 20.35 -4.43
C LEU A 195 3.06 21.73 -4.95
N MET A 196 1.91 22.19 -4.49
CA MET A 196 1.40 23.51 -4.86
C MET A 196 2.10 24.58 -4.01
N LYS A 197 2.71 25.57 -4.66
CA LYS A 197 3.24 26.78 -4.04
C LYS A 197 2.46 28.00 -4.52
N SER A 198 2.10 28.89 -3.60
CA SER A 198 1.39 30.12 -3.94
C SER A 198 2.36 31.17 -4.46
N PHE A 199 2.11 31.65 -5.68
CA PHE A 199 2.82 32.76 -6.29
C PHE A 199 1.91 33.99 -6.39
N ILE A 200 2.53 35.17 -6.38
CA ILE A 200 1.85 36.46 -6.49
C ILE A 200 2.33 37.15 -7.76
N ILE A 201 1.36 37.69 -8.49
CA ILE A 201 1.55 38.49 -9.69
C ILE A 201 0.73 39.77 -9.50
N LEU A 202 1.34 40.92 -9.78
CA LEU A 202 0.62 42.18 -9.82
C LEU A 202 -0.26 42.19 -11.07
N ASN A 203 -1.50 42.66 -10.91
CA ASN A 203 -2.43 42.74 -12.04
C ASN A 203 -1.80 43.56 -13.17
N GLU A 204 -1.88 43.04 -14.41
CA GLU A 204 -1.30 43.66 -15.61
C GLU A 204 -1.77 45.10 -15.84
N PHE A 205 -2.94 45.48 -15.30
CA PHE A 205 -3.42 46.87 -15.29
C PHE A 205 -2.42 47.87 -14.70
N TYR A 206 -1.61 47.44 -13.71
CA TYR A 206 -0.60 48.26 -13.06
C TYR A 206 0.79 48.18 -13.72
N ASN A 207 0.90 47.54 -14.89
CA ASN A 207 2.11 47.65 -15.71
C ASN A 207 2.25 49.03 -16.36
N ASP A 208 1.13 49.75 -16.50
CA ASP A 208 1.12 51.15 -16.93
C ASP A 208 1.58 52.07 -15.78
N GLU A 209 2.51 52.98 -16.09
CA GLU A 209 3.12 53.87 -15.08
C GLU A 209 2.10 54.79 -14.39
N GLU A 210 1.06 55.23 -15.09
CA GLU A 210 0.06 56.14 -14.53
C GLU A 210 -0.86 55.40 -13.54
N ASN A 211 -1.27 54.18 -13.90
CA ASN A 211 -2.04 53.31 -13.02
C ASN A 211 -1.24 52.89 -11.78
N LEU A 212 0.06 52.62 -11.95
CA LEU A 212 0.94 52.30 -10.83
C LEU A 212 1.09 53.48 -9.86
N LYS A 213 1.27 54.71 -10.37
CA LYS A 213 1.29 55.92 -9.54
C LYS A 213 0.00 56.12 -8.77
N GLN A 214 -1.15 55.86 -9.39
CA GLN A 214 -2.44 55.92 -8.69
C GLN A 214 -2.52 54.88 -7.57
N LEU A 215 -2.01 53.66 -7.79
CA LEU A 215 -1.94 52.63 -6.75
C LEU A 215 -1.10 53.09 -5.56
N PHE A 216 0.06 53.72 -5.79
CA PHE A 216 0.88 54.32 -4.73
C PHE A 216 0.08 55.33 -3.89
N ASN A 217 -0.63 56.26 -4.54
CA ASN A 217 -1.44 57.26 -3.85
C ASN A 217 -2.59 56.66 -3.01
N VAL A 218 -3.19 55.56 -3.48
CA VAL A 218 -4.25 54.85 -2.73
C VAL A 218 -3.65 54.13 -1.50
N LEU A 219 -2.47 53.53 -1.66
CA LEU A 219 -1.79 52.76 -0.61
C LEU A 219 -1.05 53.63 0.41
N ASP A 220 -0.94 54.95 0.23
CA ASP A 220 -0.38 55.88 1.23
C ASP A 220 -1.05 55.76 2.61
N ARG A 221 -2.34 55.43 2.63
CA ARG A 221 -3.10 55.21 3.88
C ARG A 221 -2.95 53.79 4.46
N ALA A 222 -2.24 52.91 3.76
CA ALA A 222 -2.04 51.51 4.10
C ALA A 222 -0.55 51.13 4.04
N PRO A 223 0.27 51.60 5.01
CA PRO A 223 1.73 51.50 4.95
C PRO A 223 2.25 50.06 4.80
N LYS A 224 1.56 49.07 5.39
CA LYS A 224 1.92 47.65 5.24
C LYS A 224 1.61 47.07 3.86
N GLN A 225 0.62 47.58 3.15
CA GLN A 225 0.36 47.18 1.76
C GLN A 225 1.34 47.87 0.81
N LEU A 226 1.70 49.13 1.11
CA LEU A 226 2.73 49.87 0.39
C LEU A 226 4.12 49.20 0.51
N ASP A 227 4.53 48.79 1.71
CA ASP A 227 5.76 48.02 1.95
C ASP A 227 5.79 46.73 1.12
N ALA A 228 4.66 46.02 1.03
CA ALA A 228 4.52 44.81 0.22
C ALA A 228 4.61 45.10 -1.30
N LEU A 229 4.03 46.21 -1.77
CA LEU A 229 4.14 46.63 -3.18
C LEU A 229 5.59 47.00 -3.54
N LEU A 230 6.29 47.72 -2.66
CA LEU A 230 7.70 48.08 -2.87
C LEU A 230 8.59 46.84 -2.91
N ALA A 231 8.39 45.89 -1.99
CA ALA A 231 9.08 44.61 -2.00
C ALA A 231 8.77 43.81 -3.27
N TYR A 232 7.51 43.82 -3.74
CA TYR A 232 7.12 43.18 -4.99
C TYR A 232 7.87 43.77 -6.19
N ILE A 233 7.90 45.09 -6.34
CA ILE A 233 8.61 45.76 -7.45
C ILE A 233 10.11 45.45 -7.41
N LYS A 234 10.72 45.43 -6.22
CA LYS A 234 12.14 45.07 -6.04
C LYS A 234 12.44 43.64 -6.46
N LEU A 235 11.55 42.70 -6.13
CA LEU A 235 11.70 41.27 -6.40
C LEU A 235 11.30 40.90 -7.83
N ASN A 236 10.43 41.68 -8.48
CA ASN A 236 9.90 41.40 -9.81
C ASN A 236 10.93 41.73 -10.90
N LYS A 237 11.97 40.89 -10.99
CA LYS A 237 12.96 40.94 -12.06
C LYS A 237 12.50 40.03 -13.19
N ALA A 238 12.31 40.61 -14.37
CA ALA A 238 11.99 39.91 -15.62
C ALA A 238 10.63 39.17 -15.68
N GLY A 239 9.62 39.60 -14.90
CA GLY A 239 8.24 39.09 -15.03
C GLY A 239 8.02 37.69 -14.46
N ILE A 240 8.93 37.22 -13.61
CA ILE A 240 8.81 35.91 -12.95
C ILE A 240 7.86 36.07 -11.76
N PRO A 241 6.82 35.22 -11.62
CA PRO A 241 5.96 35.21 -10.45
C PRO A 241 6.77 35.03 -9.16
N ILE A 242 6.44 35.79 -8.11
CA ILE A 242 7.18 35.78 -6.84
C ILE A 242 6.46 34.87 -5.85
N ALA A 243 7.21 34.01 -5.13
CA ALA A 243 6.63 33.16 -4.11
C ALA A 243 6.06 34.00 -2.96
N LYS A 244 4.85 33.68 -2.49
CA LYS A 244 4.19 34.44 -1.42
C LYS A 244 5.04 34.53 -0.14
N GLU A 245 5.74 33.45 0.22
CA GLU A 245 6.63 33.40 1.38
C GLU A 245 7.80 34.38 1.24
N GLN A 246 8.46 34.38 0.09
CA GLN A 246 9.55 35.29 -0.23
C GLN A 246 9.11 36.76 -0.17
N LEU A 247 7.91 37.07 -0.67
CA LEU A 247 7.38 38.43 -0.61
C LEU A 247 7.10 38.89 0.83
N LEU A 248 6.54 38.01 1.68
CA LEU A 248 6.25 38.32 3.08
C LEU A 248 7.53 38.53 3.90
N GLU A 249 8.57 37.73 3.65
CA GLU A 249 9.89 37.88 4.27
C GLU A 249 10.55 39.21 3.89
N GLU A 250 10.60 39.52 2.59
CA GLU A 250 11.25 40.75 2.11
C GLU A 250 10.49 42.02 2.54
N SER A 251 9.16 41.95 2.62
CA SER A 251 8.33 43.10 3.00
C SER A 251 8.12 43.28 4.50
N ASN A 252 8.53 42.30 5.34
CA ASN A 252 8.21 42.26 6.77
C ASN A 252 6.72 42.52 7.08
N CYS A 253 5.82 42.01 6.22
CA CYS A 253 4.38 42.19 6.36
C CYS A 253 3.69 40.88 6.74
N GLY A 254 2.54 40.99 7.40
CA GLY A 254 1.67 39.84 7.63
C GLY A 254 0.85 39.46 6.39
N PRO A 255 0.29 38.24 6.32
CA PRO A 255 -0.53 37.78 5.19
C PRO A 255 -1.75 38.66 4.87
N ALA A 256 -2.22 39.46 5.83
CA ALA A 256 -3.33 40.40 5.66
C ALA A 256 -2.99 41.57 4.73
N ALA A 257 -1.70 41.93 4.61
CA ALA A 257 -1.26 42.99 3.70
C ALA A 257 -1.36 42.59 2.21
N LEU A 258 -1.48 41.28 1.94
CA LEU A 258 -1.60 40.72 0.58
C LEU A 258 -3.04 40.33 0.22
N LYS A 259 -4.01 40.60 1.11
CA LYS A 259 -5.43 40.40 0.83
C LYS A 259 -5.99 41.70 0.25
N ALA A 260 -6.46 41.62 -0.99
CA ALA A 260 -7.40 42.58 -1.56
C ALA A 260 -8.77 42.40 -0.92
#